data_AF-A0A7W0S0Z6-F1
#
_entry.id   AF-A0A7W0S0Z6-F1
#
_cell.length_a   1.000
_cell.length_b   1.000
_cell.length_c   1.000
_cell.angle_alpha   90.00
_cell.angle_beta   90.00
_cell.angle_gamma   90.00
#
_symmetry.space_group_name_H-M   'P 1'
#
loop_
_entity.id
_entity.type
_entity.pdbx_description
1 polymer ?
#
loop_
_entity_poly.entity_id
_entity_poly.type
_entity_poly.pdbx_seq_one_letter_code
_entity_poly.pdbx_strand_id
1 'polypeptide(L)' 'MSGHSKWASIKHKKAIVDSRRGKLFTKLARAITTAAKEGGGDVEGNAALGLAVQK' A
#
# COMPACT_ATOMS: atom_id res chain seq x y z
N MET A 1 22.06 3.16 30.68
CA MET A 1 21.38 4.05 29.70
C MET A 1 21.63 3.53 28.28
N SER A 2 20.59 3.03 27.60
CA SER A 2 20.60 2.54 26.20
C SER A 2 20.13 3.62 25.21
N GLY A 3 20.43 4.89 25.48
CA GLY A 3 19.89 6.05 24.74
C GLY A 3 20.46 6.22 23.32
N HIS A 4 21.71 5.81 23.09
CA HIS A 4 22.43 6.12 21.84
C HIS A 4 22.02 5.25 20.63
N SER A 5 21.48 4.05 20.84
CA SER A 5 21.15 3.09 19.76
C SER A 5 19.66 2.88 19.54
N LYS A 6 18.79 3.46 20.39
CA LYS A 6 17.33 3.34 20.30
C LYS A 6 16.81 3.93 19.00
N TRP A 7 17.27 5.14 18.64
CA TRP A 7 16.89 5.79 17.38
C TRP A 7 17.35 5.01 16.16
N ALA A 8 18.61 4.55 16.13
CA ALA A 8 19.16 3.77 15.02
C ALA A 8 18.35 2.49 14.78
N SER A 9 17.96 1.80 15.85
CA SER A 9 17.14 0.59 15.79
C SER A 9 15.73 0.86 15.27
N ILE A 10 15.10 1.96 15.71
CA ILE A 10 13.78 2.40 15.22
C ILE A 10 13.85 2.76 13.74
N LYS A 11 14.86 3.53 13.33
CA LYS A 11 15.07 3.93 11.94
C LYS A 11 15.21 2.72 11.02
N HIS A 12 16.02 1.73 11.41
CA HIS A 12 16.22 0.51 10.61
C HIS A 12 14.93 -0.31 10.46
N LYS A 13 14.21 -0.54 11.57
CA LYS A 13 12.92 -1.25 11.54
C LYS A 13 11.91 -0.51 10.67
N LYS A 14 11.81 0.81 10.81
CA LYS A 14 10.92 1.65 10.01
C LYS A 14 11.24 1.58 8.52
N ALA A 15 12.51 1.66 8.13
CA ALA A 15 12.92 1.57 6.73
C ALA A 15 12.49 0.26 6.06
N ILE A 16 12.61 -0.87 6.77
CA ILE A 16 12.17 -2.18 6.25
C ILE A 16 10.65 -2.22 6.09
N VAL A 17 9.91 -1.76 7.09
CA VAL A 17 8.44 -1.72 7.06
C VAL A 17 7.95 -0.81 5.94
N ASP A 18 8.53 0.38 5.81
CA ASP A 18 8.17 1.37 4.80
C ASP A 18 8.49 0.85 3.39
N SER A 19 9.62 0.15 3.20
CA SER A 19 9.94 -0.50 1.91
C SER A 19 8.92 -1.57 1.52
N ARG A 20 8.51 -2.43 2.47
CA ARG A 20 7.49 -3.47 2.23
C ARG A 20 6.13 -2.83 1.92
N ARG A 21 5.75 -1.81 2.68
CA ARG A 21 4.51 -1.04 2.50
C ARG A 21 4.48 -0.33 1.15
N GLY A 22 5.58 0.30 0.73
CA GLY A 22 5.69 0.97 -0.57
C GLY A 22 5.43 0.01 -1.74
N LYS A 23 6.02 -1.18 -1.71
CA LYS A 23 5.76 -2.22 -2.72
C LYS A 23 4.29 -2.65 -2.76
N LEU A 24 3.63 -2.76 -1.61
CA LEU A 24 2.21 -3.10 -1.53
C LEU A 24 1.35 -1.98 -2.15
N PHE A 25 1.60 -0.73 -1.76
CA PHE A 25 0.88 0.43 -2.30
C PHE A 25 0.97 0.53 -3.82
N THR A 26 2.15 0.31 -4.41
CA THR A 26 2.28 0.33 -5.87
C THR A 26 1.44 -0.76 -6.53
N LYS A 27 1.33 -1.95 -5.93
CA LYS A 27 0.49 -3.04 -6.46
C LYS A 27 -1.00 -2.70 -6.35
N LEU A 28 -1.45 -2.19 -5.20
CA LEU A 28 -2.84 -1.80 -4.98
C LEU A 28 -3.25 -0.66 -5.93
N ALA A 29 -2.42 0.38 -6.04
CA ALA A 29 -2.67 1.50 -6.93
C ALA A 29 -2.80 1.06 -8.40
N ARG A 30 -1.95 0.14 -8.85
CA ARG A 30 -2.05 -0.45 -10.20
C ARG A 30 -3.35 -1.25 -10.37
N ALA A 31 -3.71 -2.08 -9.39
CA ALA A 31 -4.93 -2.87 -9.44
C ALA A 31 -6.18 -1.98 -9.54
N ILE A 32 -6.26 -0.93 -8.72
CA ILE A 32 -7.36 0.05 -8.76
C ILE A 32 -7.39 0.77 -10.11
N THR A 33 -6.24 1.22 -10.61
CA THR A 33 -6.15 1.95 -11.90
C THR A 33 -6.59 1.07 -13.06
N THR A 34 -6.16 -0.20 -13.10
CA THR A 34 -6.57 -1.14 -14.14
C THR A 34 -8.05 -1.45 -14.06
N ALA A 35 -8.56 -1.77 -12.86
CA ALA A 35 -9.98 -2.05 -12.68
C ALA A 35 -10.88 -0.86 -13.09
N ALA A 36 -10.48 0.36 -12.74
CA ALA A 36 -11.20 1.58 -13.14
C ALA A 36 -11.13 1.86 -14.65
N LYS A 37 -10.03 1.51 -15.31
CA LYS A 37 -9.90 1.63 -16.78
C LYS A 37 -10.77 0.62 -17.52
N GLU A 38 -10.87 -0.61 -17.02
CA GLU A 38 -11.58 -1.70 -17.68
C GLU A 38 -13.10 -1.63 -17.47
N GLY A 39 -13.56 -1.29 -16.27
CA GLY A 39 -14.98 -1.32 -15.90
C GLY A 39 -15.58 0.04 -15.53
N GLY A 40 -14.86 1.14 -15.77
CA GLY A 40 -15.31 2.48 -15.38
C GLY A 40 -15.07 2.80 -13.90
N GLY A 41 -15.28 4.07 -13.55
CA GLY A 41 -14.96 4.62 -12.22
C GLY A 41 -16.00 4.40 -11.13
N ASP A 42 -17.10 3.69 -11.42
CA ASP A 42 -18.14 3.39 -10.45
C ASP A 42 -17.79 2.14 -9.65
N VAL A 43 -17.62 2.30 -8.34
CA VAL A 43 -17.21 1.25 -7.41
C VAL A 43 -18.34 0.26 -7.14
N GLU A 44 -19.61 0.70 -7.25
CA GLU A 44 -20.77 -0.18 -7.04
C GLU A 44 -21.13 -0.99 -8.30
N GLY A 45 -20.95 -0.38 -9.48
CA GLY A 45 -21.15 -1.06 -10.77
C GLY A 45 -20.01 -1.98 -11.21
N ASN A 46 -18.81 -1.82 -10.63
CA ASN A 46 -17.62 -2.59 -11.00
C ASN A 46 -17.08 -3.41 -9.81
N ALA A 47 -17.50 -4.67 -9.73
CA ALA A 47 -17.08 -5.59 -8.66
C ALA A 47 -15.55 -5.74 -8.56
N ALA A 48 -14.81 -5.65 -9.68
CA ALA A 48 -13.36 -5.72 -9.66
C ALA A 48 -12.72 -4.48 -9.02
N LEU A 49 -13.31 -3.30 -9.25
CA LEU A 49 -12.89 -2.05 -8.61
C LEU A 49 -13.27 -2.03 -7.12
N GLY A 50 -14.48 -2.47 -6.77
CA GLY A 50 -14.91 -2.62 -5.36
C GLY A 50 -13.99 -3.52 -4.55
N LEU A 51 -13.61 -4.69 -5.10
CA LEU A 51 -12.66 -5.60 -4.47
C LEU A 51 -11.24 -5.02 -4.40
N ALA A 52 -10.82 -4.20 -5.37
CA ALA A 52 -9.51 -3.55 -5.36
C ALA A 52 -9.42 -2.42 -4.32
N VAL A 53 -10.53 -1.75 -4.02
CA VAL A 53 -10.61 -0.66 -3.03
C VAL A 53 -10.71 -1.18 -1.58
N GLN A 54 -11.36 -2.33 -1.37
CA GLN A 54 -11.49 -2.95 -0.03
C GLN A 54 -10.20 -3.61 0.49
N LYS A 55 -9.16 -3.73 -0.33
CA LYS A 55 -7.96 -4.56 -0.09
C LYS A 55 -6.78 -3.77 0.48
#